data_AF-B4QRK6-F1
#
_entry.id   AF-B4QRK6-F1
#
_cell.length_a   1.000
_cell.length_b   1.000
_cell.length_c   1.000
_cell.angle_alpha   90.00
_cell.angle_beta   90.00
_cell.angle_gamma   90.00
#
_symmetry.space_group_name_H-M   'P 1'
#
loop_
_entity.id
_entity.type
_entity.pdbx_description
1 polymer ?
#
loop_
_entity_poly.entity_id
_entity_poly.type
_entity_poly.pdbx_seq_one_letter_code
_entity_poly.pdbx_strand_id
1 'polypeptide(L)'
;MVTGQKRIYAKAYGKISRIIDMMAWFGLKEWKFAHRNIDELNELLPREERSVLQFNIATINWSEYFRSYLSGIRRYFFKDSANDNKLQQRRTIYRSRQCKSLGQDQLLSVQRQPS
;
A
#
# COMPACT_ATOMS: atom_id res chain seq x y z
N MET A 1 6.73 31.01 27.30
CA MET A 1 5.60 30.05 27.25
C MET A 1 6.00 28.91 26.32
N VAL A 2 6.42 27.76 26.87
CA VAL A 2 6.68 26.56 26.06
C VAL A 2 5.35 25.82 25.93
N THR A 3 4.67 25.99 24.81
CA THR A 3 3.43 25.31 24.49
C THR A 3 3.69 23.81 24.35
N GLY A 4 3.22 23.03 25.33
CA GLY A 4 3.29 21.57 25.37
C GLY A 4 2.38 20.92 24.34
N GLN A 5 2.60 21.15 23.05
CA GLN A 5 1.91 20.39 22.01
C GLN A 5 2.41 18.94 22.03
N LYS A 6 1.45 18.02 22.06
CA LYS A 6 1.66 16.57 22.15
C LYS A 6 2.64 16.13 21.05
N ARG A 7 3.84 15.68 21.43
CA ARG A 7 4.90 15.15 20.55
C ARG A 7 4.53 13.81 19.89
N ILE A 8 3.26 13.64 19.46
CA ILE A 8 2.77 12.42 18.80
C ILE A 8 3.55 12.20 17.50
N TYR A 9 3.74 13.25 16.71
CA TYR A 9 4.50 13.18 15.46
C TYR A 9 5.96 12.82 15.69
N ALA A 10 6.65 13.43 16.65
CA ALA A 10 8.04 13.09 16.95
C ALA A 10 8.19 11.61 17.40
N LYS A 11 7.26 11.11 18.23
CA LYS A 11 7.22 9.69 18.61
C LYS A 11 6.92 8.77 17.42
N ALA A 12 6.04 9.17 16.51
CA ALA A 12 5.72 8.41 15.31
C ALA A 12 6.90 8.34 14.33
N TYR A 13 7.56 9.47 14.07
CA TYR A 13 8.78 9.51 13.25
C TYR A 13 9.90 8.65 13.83
N GLY A 14 10.10 8.66 15.15
CA GLY A 14 11.09 7.78 15.80
C GLY A 14 10.79 6.29 15.60
N LYS A 15 9.50 5.89 15.63
CA LYS A 15 9.10 4.50 15.35
C LYS A 15 9.33 4.13 13.88
N ILE A 16 8.95 5.02 12.96
CA ILE A 16 9.10 4.81 11.52
C ILE A 16 10.58 4.67 11.16
N SER A 17 11.44 5.58 11.64
CA SER A 17 12.89 5.52 11.40
C SER A 17 13.46 4.18 11.85
N ARG A 18 13.13 3.73 13.06
CA ARG A 18 13.62 2.45 13.59
C ARG A 18 13.19 1.25 12.76
N ILE A 19 11.96 1.26 12.24
CA ILE A 19 11.47 0.18 11.35
C ILE A 19 12.20 0.24 10.01
N ILE A 20 12.40 1.43 9.44
CA ILE A 20 13.15 1.60 8.20
C ILE A 20 14.58 1.07 8.37
N ASP A 21 15.27 1.44 9.45
CA ASP A 21 16.63 1.00 9.73
C ASP A 21 16.72 -0.53 9.87
N MET A 22 15.74 -1.14 10.57
CA MET A 22 15.65 -2.61 10.70
C MET A 22 15.38 -3.31 9.36
N MET A 23 14.54 -2.72 8.52
CA MET A 23 14.13 -3.30 7.23
C MET A 23 15.10 -3.00 6.09
N ALA A 24 15.95 -1.97 6.23
CA ALA A 24 16.88 -1.51 5.21
C ALA A 24 17.82 -2.63 4.76
N TRP A 25 18.29 -3.47 5.68
CA TRP A 25 19.15 -4.60 5.34
C TRP A 25 18.47 -5.62 4.42
N PHE A 26 17.18 -5.88 4.63
CA PHE A 26 16.41 -6.84 3.82
C PHE A 26 15.98 -6.24 2.48
N GLY A 27 15.63 -4.95 2.46
CA GLY A 27 15.09 -4.28 1.27
C GLY A 27 16.15 -3.73 0.30
N LEU A 28 17.37 -3.45 0.76
CA LEU A 28 18.43 -2.86 -0.07
C LEU A 28 19.38 -3.90 -0.66
N LYS A 29 19.30 -5.15 -0.22
CA LYS A 29 20.11 -6.24 -0.78
C LYS A 29 19.35 -6.90 -1.91
N GLU A 30 20.03 -7.08 -3.04
CA GLU A 30 19.54 -7.93 -4.12
C GLU A 30 19.64 -9.38 -3.69
N TRP A 31 18.49 -10.07 -3.68
CA TRP A 31 18.44 -11.49 -3.38
C TRP A 31 18.57 -12.27 -4.68
N LYS A 32 19.76 -12.86 -4.88
CA LYS A 32 20.00 -13.78 -6.01
C LYS A 32 19.49 -15.16 -5.61
N PHE A 33 18.24 -15.47 -5.98
CA PHE A 33 17.70 -16.82 -5.84
C PHE A 33 18.22 -17.69 -6.99
N ALA A 34 19.04 -18.69 -6.67
CA ALA A 34 19.42 -19.72 -7.64
C ALA A 34 18.20 -20.61 -7.89
N HIS A 35 17.71 -20.63 -9.13
CA HIS A 35 16.50 -21.35 -9.53
C HIS A 35 16.79 -22.61 -10.37
N ARG A 36 18.06 -23.02 -10.43
CA ARG A 36 18.53 -24.14 -11.26
C ARG A 36 17.72 -25.43 -11.08
N ASN A 37 17.39 -25.78 -9.83
CA ASN A 37 16.60 -26.98 -9.54
C ASN A 37 15.15 -26.87 -10.05
N ILE A 38 14.60 -25.66 -10.11
CA ILE A 38 13.25 -25.41 -10.63
C ILE A 38 13.26 -25.53 -12.15
N ASP A 39 14.32 -25.06 -12.82
CA ASP A 39 14.49 -25.21 -14.26
C ASP A 39 14.65 -26.68 -14.66
N GLU A 40 15.52 -27.42 -13.96
CA GLU A 40 15.74 -28.85 -14.17
C GLU A 40 14.44 -29.65 -13.94
N LEU A 41 13.69 -29.34 -12.86
CA LEU A 41 12.39 -29.94 -12.62
C LEU A 41 11.39 -29.62 -13.74
N ASN A 42 11.34 -28.37 -14.19
CA ASN A 42 10.45 -27.96 -15.27
C ASN A 42 10.79 -28.66 -16.60
N GLU A 43 12.06 -28.92 -16.88
CA GLU A 43 12.50 -29.70 -18.05
C GLU A 43 12.09 -31.18 -17.96
N LEU A 44 12.09 -31.75 -16.76
CA LEU A 44 11.68 -33.14 -16.52
C LEU A 44 10.16 -33.34 -16.58
N LEU A 45 9.36 -32.30 -16.33
CA LEU A 45 7.90 -32.42 -16.34
C LEU A 45 7.34 -32.66 -17.76
N PRO A 46 6.33 -33.53 -17.91
CA PRO A 46 5.55 -33.65 -19.14
C PRO A 46 4.87 -32.35 -19.53
N ARG A 47 4.69 -32.11 -20.83
CA ARG A 47 4.13 -30.86 -21.37
C ARG A 47 2.72 -30.54 -20.85
N GLU A 48 1.94 -31.58 -20.55
CA GLU A 48 0.59 -31.50 -20.01
C GLU A 48 0.61 -30.99 -18.57
N GLU A 49 1.48 -31.56 -17.72
CA GLU A 49 1.64 -31.19 -16.31
C GLU A 49 2.21 -29.78 -16.12
N ARG A 50 3.06 -29.31 -17.04
CA ARG A 50 3.60 -27.93 -17.02
C ARG A 50 2.53 -26.85 -17.11
N SER A 51 1.38 -27.16 -17.69
CA SER A 51 0.26 -26.22 -17.77
C SER A 51 -0.46 -26.05 -16.43
N VAL A 52 -0.42 -27.07 -15.58
CA VAL A 52 -1.06 -27.09 -14.25
C VAL A 52 -0.09 -26.54 -13.21
N LEU A 53 1.19 -26.91 -13.29
CA LEU A 53 2.26 -26.45 -12.41
C LEU A 53 3.14 -25.42 -13.10
N GLN A 54 2.65 -24.18 -13.16
CA GLN A 54 3.37 -23.08 -13.77
C GLN A 54 4.40 -22.48 -12.79
N PHE A 55 5.65 -22.90 -12.92
CA PHE A 55 6.76 -22.44 -12.06
C PHE A 55 7.32 -21.06 -12.46
N ASN A 56 6.97 -20.56 -13.65
CA ASN A 56 7.46 -19.27 -14.12
C ASN A 56 6.68 -18.11 -13.47
N ILE A 57 7.33 -17.45 -12.51
CA ILE A 57 6.78 -16.31 -11.77
C ILE A 57 6.60 -15.08 -12.69
N ALA A 58 7.37 -14.97 -13.78
CA ALA A 58 7.26 -13.85 -14.72
C ALA A 58 5.93 -13.85 -15.49
N THR A 59 5.23 -14.98 -15.56
CA THR A 59 3.92 -15.08 -16.22
C THR A 59 2.79 -14.48 -15.37
N ILE A 60 3.02 -14.26 -14.08
CA ILE A 60 1.98 -13.78 -13.15
C ILE A 60 1.67 -12.31 -13.43
N ASN A 61 0.39 -11.98 -13.63
CA ASN A 61 -0.07 -10.61 -13.59
C ASN A 61 -0.07 -10.11 -12.13
N TRP A 62 1.06 -9.52 -11.72
CA TRP A 62 1.25 -9.01 -10.37
C TRP A 62 0.19 -8.01 -9.94
N SER A 63 -0.29 -7.16 -10.86
CA SER A 63 -1.29 -6.15 -10.55
C SER A 63 -2.63 -6.76 -10.11
N GLU A 64 -3.03 -7.85 -10.77
CA GLU A 64 -4.26 -8.57 -10.45
C GLU A 64 -4.09 -9.44 -9.21
N TYR A 65 -2.96 -10.12 -9.10
CA TYR A 65 -2.60 -10.93 -7.93
C TYR A 65 -2.65 -10.11 -6.63
N PHE A 66 -2.00 -8.94 -6.60
CA PHE A 66 -2.00 -8.11 -5.40
C PHE A 66 -3.38 -7.52 -5.09
N ARG A 67 -4.19 -7.23 -6.12
CA ARG A 67 -5.58 -6.76 -5.91
C ARG A 67 -6.42 -7.82 -5.23
N SER A 68 -6.41 -9.05 -5.75
CA SER A 68 -7.18 -10.16 -5.18
C SER A 68 -6.64 -10.55 -3.80
N TYR A 69 -5.32 -10.69 -3.65
CA TYR A 69 -4.66 -11.01 -2.39
C TYR A 69 -4.98 -10.01 -1.27
N LEU A 70 -4.80 -8.71 -1.53
CA LEU A 70 -5.04 -7.67 -0.53
C LEU A 70 -6.53 -7.57 -0.19
N SER A 71 -7.42 -7.77 -1.17
CA SER A 71 -8.86 -7.83 -0.91
C SER A 71 -9.25 -9.03 -0.02
N GLY A 72 -8.58 -10.18 -0.20
CA GLY A 72 -8.73 -11.36 0.62
C GLY A 72 -8.29 -11.11 2.07
N ILE A 73 -7.08 -10.58 2.28
CA ILE A 73 -6.61 -10.23 3.64
C ILE A 73 -7.61 -9.29 4.31
N ARG A 74 -8.05 -8.26 3.60
CA ARG A 74 -9.00 -7.28 4.12
C ARG A 74 -10.31 -7.93 4.55
N ARG A 75 -10.85 -8.83 3.74
CA ARG A 75 -12.11 -9.53 4.01
C ARG A 75 -11.99 -10.53 5.16
N TYR A 76 -10.93 -11.33 5.20
CA TYR A 76 -10.82 -12.49 6.10
C TYR A 76 -10.03 -12.20 7.37
N PHE A 77 -8.89 -11.52 7.26
CA PHE A 77 -8.06 -11.19 8.42
C PHE A 77 -8.62 -10.00 9.19
N PHE A 78 -8.95 -8.92 8.48
CA PHE A 78 -9.51 -7.71 9.10
C PHE A 78 -11.03 -7.77 9.29
N LYS A 79 -11.69 -8.83 8.82
CA LYS A 79 -13.16 -9.00 8.86
C LYS A 79 -13.92 -7.80 8.29
N ASP A 80 -13.32 -7.10 7.34
CA ASP A 80 -13.91 -5.92 6.73
C ASP A 80 -14.93 -6.40 5.69
N SER A 81 -16.21 -6.40 6.08
CA SER A 81 -17.30 -6.80 5.18
C SER A 81 -17.43 -5.79 4.04
N ALA A 82 -17.63 -6.26 2.80
CA ALA A 82 -17.77 -5.37 1.63
C ALA A 82 -18.94 -4.37 1.76
N ASN A 83 -19.88 -4.62 2.67
CA ASN A 83 -21.00 -3.75 3.02
C ASN A 83 -20.69 -2.73 4.12
N ASP A 84 -19.45 -2.67 4.64
CA ASP A 84 -19.09 -1.67 5.65
C ASP A 84 -18.97 -0.29 4.97
N ASN A 85 -20.13 0.38 4.85
CA ASN A 85 -20.32 1.72 4.28
C ASN A 85 -19.40 2.79 4.90
N LYS A 86 -18.72 2.49 6.01
CA LYS A 86 -17.73 3.35 6.66
C LYS A 86 -16.63 3.81 5.71
N LEU A 87 -16.16 2.96 4.78
CA LEU A 87 -15.10 3.39 3.85
C LEU A 87 -15.62 4.41 2.82
N GLN A 88 -16.82 4.19 2.30
CA GLN A 88 -17.51 5.10 1.38
C GLN A 88 -17.82 6.43 2.08
N GLN A 89 -18.34 6.38 3.31
CA GLN A 89 -18.59 7.54 4.15
C GLN A 89 -17.30 8.32 4.48
N ARG A 90 -16.19 7.64 4.77
CA ARG A 90 -14.90 8.32 4.99
C ARG A 90 -14.42 9.03 3.71
N ARG A 91 -14.57 8.41 2.53
CA ARG A 91 -14.22 9.03 1.24
C ARG A 91 -15.05 10.29 0.97
N THR A 92 -16.35 10.28 1.24
CA THR A 92 -17.20 11.48 1.07
C THR A 92 -16.83 12.59 2.07
N ILE A 93 -16.49 12.23 3.31
CA ILE A 93 -15.99 13.19 4.32
C ILE A 93 -14.66 13.82 3.88
N TYR A 94 -13.70 13.06 3.36
CA TYR A 94 -12.44 13.65 2.86
C TYR A 94 -12.66 14.57 1.66
N ARG A 95 -13.49 14.16 0.69
CA ARG A 95 -13.82 15.00 -0.48
C ARG A 95 -14.50 16.31 -0.07
N SER A 96 -15.47 16.25 0.85
CA SER A 96 -16.14 17.45 1.35
C SER A 96 -15.23 18.38 2.17
N ARG A 97 -14.29 17.84 2.96
CA ARG A 97 -13.27 18.64 3.66
C ARG A 97 -12.30 19.31 2.68
N GLN A 98 -11.89 18.60 1.64
CA GLN A 98 -11.00 19.12 0.62
C GLN A 98 -11.66 20.24 -0.20
N CYS A 99 -12.93 20.08 -0.61
CA CYS A 99 -13.68 21.14 -1.27
C CYS A 99 -13.87 22.39 -0.38
N LYS A 100 -14.09 22.21 0.93
CA LYS A 100 -14.22 23.34 1.87
C LYS A 100 -12.92 24.12 2.05
N SER A 101 -11.77 23.43 2.13
CA SER A 101 -10.44 24.06 2.17
C SER A 101 -10.18 24.84 0.88
N LEU A 102 -10.36 24.22 -0.28
CA LEU A 102 -10.18 24.89 -1.58
C LEU A 102 -11.10 26.12 -1.76
N GLY A 103 -12.34 26.05 -1.27
CA GLY A 103 -13.27 27.18 -1.29
C GLY A 103 -12.92 28.30 -0.31
N GLN A 104 -12.41 27.98 0.88
CA GLN A 104 -11.88 28.97 1.83
C GLN A 104 -10.63 29.67 1.29
N ASP A 105 -9.74 28.93 0.62
CA ASP A 105 -8.54 29.47 -0.01
C ASP A 105 -8.89 30.41 -1.19
N GLN A 106 -9.94 30.10 -1.95
CA GLN A 106 -10.47 30.99 -2.99
C GLN A 106 -11.07 32.28 -2.41
N LEU A 107 -11.86 32.21 -1.33
CA LEU A 107 -12.46 33.39 -0.69
C LEU A 107 -11.40 34.35 -0.12
N LEU A 108 -10.35 33.80 0.50
CA LEU A 108 -9.21 34.56 1.05
C LEU A 108 -8.30 35.16 -0.03
N SER A 109 -8.37 34.66 -1.28
CA SER A 109 -7.64 35.21 -2.42
C SER A 109 -8.37 36.37 -3.10
N VAL A 110 -9.71 36.34 -3.11
CA VAL A 110 -10.57 37.43 -3.65
C VAL A 110 -10.56 38.65 -2.72
N GLN A 111 -10.48 38.45 -1.40
CA GLN A 111 -10.41 39.57 -0.44
C GLN A 111 -9.05 40.26 -0.34
N ARG A 112 -8.02 39.77 -1.06
CA ARG A 112 -6.64 40.27 -0.94
C ARG A 112 -6.19 41.17 -2.09
N GLN A 113 -7.08 41.55 -3.00
CA GLN A 113 -6.78 42.54 -4.04
C GLN A 113 -7.16 43.94 -3.55
N PRO A 114 -6.21 44.88 -3.38
CA PRO A 114 -6.52 46.26 -3.06
C PRO A 114 -7.06 46.99 -4.30
N SER A 115 -7.93 47.96 -4.04
CA SER A 115 -8.51 48.91 -5.00
C SER A 115 -7.45 49.86 -5.58
#